data_AF-A0A920WMQ2-F1
#
_entry.id   AF-A0A920WMQ2-F1
#
_cell.length_a   1.000
_cell.length_b   1.000
_cell.length_c   1.000
_cell.angle_alpha   90.00
_cell.angle_beta   90.00
_cell.angle_gamma   90.00
#
_symmetry.space_group_name_H-M   'P 1'
#
loop_
_entity.id
_entity.type
_entity.pdbx_description
1 polymer ?
#
loop_
_entity_poly.entity_id
_entity_poly.type
_entity_poly.pdbx_seq_one_letter_code
_entity_poly.pdbx_strand_id
1 'polypeptide(L)'
;MGQPITVVEKPSSRTGVVRYETNRALTGMGHERYRAGDEILGTAPADELARRLFDRGGITGVHVNGNVVTVELDRSRSRGH
;
A
#
# COMPACT_ATOMS: atom_id res chain seq x y z
N MET A 1 24.92 4.48 -5.58
CA MET A 1 23.83 3.84 -6.36
C MET A 1 22.98 3.04 -5.39
N GLY A 2 21.66 3.29 -5.33
CA GLY A 2 20.76 2.61 -4.38
C GLY A 2 20.42 1.18 -4.82
N GLN A 3 20.24 0.27 -3.86
CA GLN A 3 19.77 -1.09 -4.12
C GLN A 3 18.31 -1.05 -4.64
N PRO A 4 17.94 -1.80 -5.70
CA PRO A 4 16.56 -1.88 -6.15
C PRO A 4 15.66 -2.51 -5.08
N ILE A 5 14.42 -2.00 -4.97
CA ILE A 5 13.39 -2.59 -4.15
C ILE A 5 12.59 -3.57 -5.00
N THR A 6 12.64 -4.86 -4.66
CA THR A 6 11.83 -5.90 -5.28
C THR A 6 10.45 -5.91 -4.64
N VAL A 7 9.41 -6.09 -5.45
CA VAL A 7 8.01 -6.19 -4.99
C VAL A 7 7.44 -7.52 -5.49
N VAL A 8 6.83 -8.29 -4.59
CA VAL A 8 6.17 -9.56 -4.90
C VAL A 8 4.71 -9.47 -4.48
N GLU A 9 3.80 -9.68 -5.42
CA GLU A 9 2.38 -9.82 -5.11
C GLU A 9 2.11 -11.18 -4.46
N LYS A 10 1.37 -11.18 -3.36
CA LYS A 10 0.90 -12.37 -2.67
C LYS A 10 -0.60 -12.53 -2.85
N PRO A 11 -1.07 -13.75 -3.15
CA PRO A 11 -2.50 -14.00 -3.27
C PRO A 11 -3.17 -13.71 -1.92
N SER A 12 -4.31 -13.03 -1.99
CA SER A 12 -5.15 -12.74 -0.83
C SER A 12 -6.50 -13.40 -1.02
N SER A 13 -7.00 -14.08 0.00
CA SER A 13 -8.32 -14.73 -0.05
C SER A 13 -9.48 -13.74 0.02
N ARG A 14 -9.22 -12.45 0.29
CA ARG A 14 -10.25 -11.41 0.48
C ARG A 14 -10.40 -10.59 -0.80
N THR A 15 -11.57 -10.69 -1.44
CA THR A 15 -11.89 -9.90 -2.64
C THR A 15 -11.75 -8.38 -2.37
N GLY A 16 -11.02 -7.70 -3.26
CA GLY A 16 -10.69 -6.29 -3.14
C GLY A 16 -9.51 -6.00 -2.21
N VAL A 17 -8.72 -7.00 -1.83
CA VAL A 17 -7.46 -6.79 -1.11
C VAL A 17 -6.32 -7.43 -1.87
N VAL A 18 -5.24 -6.69 -2.05
CA VAL A 18 -3.99 -7.21 -2.62
C VAL A 18 -2.88 -7.00 -1.59
N ARG A 19 -2.04 -8.02 -1.41
CA ARG A 19 -0.88 -7.95 -0.54
C ARG A 19 0.38 -7.94 -1.38
N TYR A 20 1.28 -7.04 -1.06
CA TYR A 20 2.61 -6.96 -1.63
C TYR A 20 3.64 -7.17 -0.53
N GLU A 21 4.73 -7.83 -0.87
CA GLU A 21 5.91 -7.97 -0.02
C GLU A 21 7.10 -7.37 -0.73
N THR A 22 7.91 -6.65 0.03
CA THR A 22 9.12 -6.01 -0.47
C THR A 22 10.37 -6.59 0.18
N ASN A 23 11.53 -6.40 -0.44
CA ASN A 23 12.82 -6.80 0.13
C ASN A 23 13.36 -5.83 1.19
N ARG A 24 12.58 -4.81 1.59
CA ARG A 24 12.99 -3.79 2.56
C ARG A 24 11.82 -3.34 3.42
N ALA A 25 12.05 -3.10 4.70
CA ALA A 25 11.05 -2.48 5.57
C ALA A 25 10.80 -1.02 5.12
N LEU A 26 9.53 -0.69 4.91
CA LEU A 26 9.04 0.65 4.56
C LEU A 26 8.61 1.45 5.79
N THR A 27 8.33 0.76 6.90
CA THR A 27 8.05 1.34 8.21
C THR A 27 9.17 0.98 9.20
N GLY A 28 9.28 1.78 10.27
CA GLY A 28 10.17 1.49 11.40
C GLY A 28 9.60 0.44 12.35
N MET A 29 9.39 0.81 13.62
CA MET A 29 8.92 -0.10 14.67
C MET A 29 7.40 -0.32 14.72
N GLY A 30 6.65 0.03 13.66
CA GLY A 30 5.20 0.08 13.71
C GLY A 30 4.50 -0.32 12.42
N HIS A 31 3.17 -0.33 12.50
CA HIS A 31 2.30 -0.44 11.34
C HIS A 31 1.66 0.91 11.05
N GLU A 32 1.61 1.27 9.77
CA GLU A 32 1.03 2.53 9.30
C GLU A 32 -0.24 2.22 8.52
N ARG A 33 -1.32 2.95 8.81
CA ARG A 33 -2.62 2.78 8.16
C ARG A 33 -3.08 4.11 7.61
N TYR A 34 -3.49 4.08 6.35
CA TYR A 34 -3.95 5.24 5.62
C TYR A 34 -5.30 4.92 4.98
N ARG A 35 -6.15 5.93 4.88
CA ARG A 35 -7.42 5.85 4.15
C ARG A 35 -7.47 6.92 3.08
N ALA A 36 -8.17 6.62 2.00
CA ALA A 36 -8.44 7.61 0.97
C ALA A 36 -9.25 8.77 1.59
N GLY A 37 -8.80 10.01 1.36
CA GLY A 37 -9.41 11.23 1.89
C GLY A 37 -8.78 11.75 3.18
N ASP A 38 -7.98 10.96 3.88
CA ASP A 38 -7.20 11.43 5.03
C ASP A 38 -5.98 12.22 4.56
N GLU A 39 -5.65 13.31 5.25
CA GLU A 39 -4.43 14.06 4.98
C GLU A 39 -3.21 13.32 5.54
N ILE A 40 -2.30 12.94 4.65
CA ILE A 40 -1.04 12.30 5.02
C ILE A 40 0.00 13.40 5.15
N LEU A 41 0.42 13.74 6.38
CA LEU A 41 1.36 14.84 6.66
C LEU A 41 2.83 14.40 6.76
N GLY A 42 3.09 13.11 6.98
CA GLY A 42 4.45 12.59 7.19
C GLY A 42 5.31 12.50 5.93
N THR A 43 6.61 12.26 6.09
CA THR A 43 7.54 12.10 4.95
C THR A 43 8.25 10.76 4.98
N ALA A 44 7.72 9.78 5.72
CA ALA A 44 8.25 8.44 5.73
C ALA A 44 8.01 7.76 4.36
N PRO A 45 8.78 6.71 4.01
CA PRO A 45 8.57 5.96 2.77
C PRO A 45 7.14 5.41 2.64
N ALA A 46 6.52 5.01 3.76
CA ALA A 46 5.13 4.55 3.79
C ALA A 46 4.13 5.67 3.45
N ASP A 47 4.37 6.89 3.94
CA ASP A 47 3.52 8.06 3.66
C ASP A 47 3.52 8.40 2.18
N GLU A 48 4.71 8.46 1.58
CA GLU A 48 4.87 8.76 0.16
C GLU A 48 4.24 7.66 -0.71
N LEU A 49 4.45 6.39 -0.36
CA LEU A 49 3.82 5.26 -1.04
C LEU A 49 2.29 5.37 -1.00
N ALA A 50 1.73 5.62 0.19
CA ALA A 50 0.29 5.74 0.37
C ALA A 50 -0.29 6.90 -0.46
N ARG A 51 0.33 8.08 -0.43
CA ARG A 51 -0.09 9.22 -1.26
C ARG A 51 -0.11 8.87 -2.75
N ARG A 52 0.97 8.27 -3.26
CA ARG A 52 1.08 7.88 -4.68
C ARG A 52 0.02 6.83 -5.07
N LEU A 53 -0.29 5.90 -4.17
CA LEU A 53 -1.33 4.90 -4.38
C LEU A 53 -2.73 5.53 -4.41
N PHE A 54 -3.03 6.46 -3.50
CA PHE A 54 -4.31 7.16 -3.52
C PHE A 54 -4.46 8.09 -4.73
N ASP A 55 -3.38 8.77 -5.15
CA ASP A 55 -3.36 9.62 -6.35
C ASP A 55 -3.64 8.85 -7.64
N ARG A 56 -3.15 7.60 -7.74
CA ARG A 56 -3.51 6.67 -8.84
C ARG A 56 -5.02 6.38 -8.88
N GLY A 57 -5.70 6.43 -7.74
CA GLY A 57 -7.13 6.15 -7.58
C GLY A 57 -7.49 4.66 -7.59
N GLY A 58 -8.75 4.36 -7.23
CA GLY A 58 -9.26 2.99 -7.12
C GLY A 58 -8.78 2.22 -5.88
N ILE A 59 -8.19 2.93 -4.92
CA ILE A 59 -7.66 2.40 -3.66
C ILE A 59 -8.35 3.15 -2.52
N THR A 60 -8.93 2.42 -1.57
CA THR A 60 -9.66 2.98 -0.41
C THR A 60 -8.84 2.96 0.86
N GLY A 61 -7.84 2.07 0.95
CA GLY A 61 -7.01 1.91 2.13
C GLY A 61 -5.64 1.32 1.81
N VAL A 62 -4.63 1.75 2.56
CA VAL A 62 -3.28 1.21 2.51
C VAL A 62 -2.81 0.93 3.93
N HIS A 63 -2.30 -0.27 4.16
CA HIS A 63 -1.73 -0.68 5.44
C HIS A 63 -0.33 -1.22 5.21
N VAL A 64 0.66 -0.61 5.84
CA VAL A 64 2.06 -1.01 5.75
C VAL A 64 2.51 -1.56 7.09
N ASN A 65 3.10 -2.75 7.08
CA ASN A 65 3.66 -3.40 8.25
C ASN A 65 5.04 -3.97 7.89
N GLY A 66 6.11 -3.26 8.28
CA GLY A 66 7.46 -3.61 7.91
C GLY A 66 7.64 -3.59 6.40
N ASN A 67 7.88 -4.76 5.81
CA ASN A 67 8.06 -4.94 4.37
C ASN A 67 6.77 -5.36 3.64
N VAL A 68 5.66 -5.55 4.36
CA VAL A 68 4.37 -5.97 3.83
C VAL A 68 3.48 -4.76 3.61
N VAL A 69 2.93 -4.63 2.40
CA VAL A 69 1.96 -3.60 2.03
C VAL A 69 0.65 -4.29 1.68
N THR A 70 -0.43 -3.92 2.37
CA THR A 70 -1.78 -4.38 2.07
C THR A 70 -2.57 -3.22 1.48
N VAL A 71 -3.11 -3.43 0.28
CA VAL A 71 -3.89 -2.44 -0.46
C VAL A 71 -5.33 -2.90 -0.51
N GLU A 72 -6.24 -2.03 -0.06
CA GLU A 72 -7.68 -2.22 -0.20
C GLU A 72 -8.15 -1.46 -1.44
N LEU A 73 -8.69 -2.21 -2.40
CA LEU A 73 -9.22 -1.69 -3.65
C LEU A 73 -10.66 -1.25 -3.47
N ASP A 74 -11.03 -0.20 -4.19
CA ASP A 74 -12.40 0.22 -4.28
C ASP A 74 -13.24 -0.87 -4.98
N ARG A 75 -14.17 -1.48 -4.23
CA ARG A 75 -15.02 -2.56 -4.72
C ARG A 75 -15.98 -2.14 -5.83
N SER A 76 -16.26 -0.84 -5.99
CA SER A 76 -17.08 -0.36 -7.10
C SER A 76 -16.32 -0.46 -8.44
N ARG A 77 -14.98 -0.50 -8.40
CA ARG A 77 -14.11 -0.63 -9.57
C ARG A 77 -13.61 -2.06 -9.83
N SER A 78 -13.88 -3.03 -8.96
CA SER A 78 -13.45 -4.43 -9.18
C SER A 78 -14.29 -5.20 -10.20
N ARG A 79 -15.02 -4.49 -11.08
CA ARG A 79 -15.73 -5.05 -12.23
C ARG A 79 -15.19 -4.37 -13.50
N GLY A 80 -14.21 -5.00 -14.12
CA GLY A 80 -13.70 -4.60 -15.44
C GLY A 80 -12.18 -4.63 -15.52
N HIS A 81 -11.59 -5.79 -15.85
CA HIS A 81 -11.24 -6.09 -17.24
C HIS A 81 -10.93 -7.58 -17.40
#